data_AF-A0A351LBV8-F1
#
_entry.id   AF-A0A351LBV8-F1
#
_cell.length_a   1.000
_cell.length_b   1.000
_cell.length_c   1.000
_cell.angle_alpha   90.00
_cell.angle_beta   90.00
_cell.angle_gamma   90.00
#
_symmetry.space_group_name_H-M   'P 1'
#
loop_
_entity.id
_entity.type
_entity.pdbx_description
1 polymer ?
#
loop_
_entity_poly.entity_id
_entity_poly.type
_entity_poly.pdbx_seq_one_letter_code
_entity_poly.pdbx_strand_id
1 'polypeptide(L)'
;ATQHGGVSVFGGVGERTREGNDLYNEMIESGVINKDDLNASKIALVYGQMNEPPGARMRVGLAALTMAEYFRDVSKQDVLLFIDNIFRFVQAGSEVSALLGRMPSAVGYQPTLATDVGALQERITSTTEGSITSIQAVYVPADDLTDPAPATTFAHLDGTTVLSRGLAAKGIYPAVDPLDSTSTMLQPDIVGDDHYGTARAVQSTLQRYKELQDIIAILGLDELSEDDRLIVARARKIERFLSQPFFVAEVFTGSPGKYVKLDDTIKGFKQILSGELDELPEQAFYMVGSIDEALAKAEKLKAK
;
A
#
# COMPACT_ATOMS: atom_id res chain seq x y z
N ALA A 1 -4.03 8.13 12.36
CA ALA A 1 -4.63 8.37 13.70
C ALA A 1 -3.62 8.76 14.78
N THR A 2 -2.47 8.06 14.93
CA THR A 2 -1.51 8.37 16.02
C THR A 2 -0.61 9.57 15.73
N GLN A 3 -0.32 9.86 14.46
CA GLN A 3 0.50 11.01 14.03
C GLN A 3 -0.31 12.08 13.28
N HIS A 4 -1.26 11.66 12.45
CA HIS A 4 -2.28 12.55 11.89
C HIS A 4 -3.43 12.70 12.89
N GLY A 5 -3.66 13.91 13.39
CA GLY A 5 -4.70 14.26 14.36
C GLY A 5 -6.14 14.20 13.82
N GLY A 6 -6.32 13.76 12.57
CA GLY A 6 -7.63 13.58 11.93
C GLY A 6 -8.36 12.31 12.35
N VAL A 7 -9.63 12.23 11.97
CA VAL A 7 -10.50 11.07 12.17
C VAL A 7 -10.33 10.06 11.03
N SER A 8 -10.74 8.82 11.28
CA SER A 8 -10.68 7.75 10.28
C SER A 8 -12.05 7.10 10.10
N VAL A 9 -12.35 6.68 8.88
CA VAL A 9 -13.57 5.92 8.56
C VAL A 9 -13.14 4.66 7.83
N PHE A 10 -13.62 3.51 8.27
CA PHE A 10 -13.37 2.21 7.64
C PHE A 10 -14.66 1.68 7.03
N GLY A 11 -14.69 1.52 5.72
CA GLY A 11 -15.75 0.87 4.95
C GLY A 11 -15.36 -0.55 4.59
N GLY A 12 -15.86 -1.52 5.37
CA GLY A 12 -15.71 -2.96 5.10
C GLY A 12 -16.73 -3.43 4.07
N VAL A 13 -16.41 -3.30 2.79
CA VAL A 13 -17.21 -3.70 1.63
C VAL A 13 -16.95 -5.17 1.29
N GLY A 14 -17.89 -6.04 1.64
CA GLY A 14 -17.84 -7.45 1.27
C GLY A 14 -16.67 -8.21 1.90
N GLU A 15 -16.28 -7.81 3.11
CA GLU A 15 -15.20 -8.45 3.88
C GLU A 15 -15.69 -9.64 4.71
N ARG A 16 -14.74 -10.47 5.14
CA ARG A 16 -15.05 -11.60 6.03
C ARG A 16 -15.40 -11.10 7.42
N THR A 17 -16.44 -11.67 8.01
CA THR A 17 -16.87 -11.36 9.39
C THR A 17 -15.76 -11.54 10.41
N ARG A 18 -14.94 -12.58 10.23
CA ARG A 18 -13.79 -12.84 11.11
C ARG A 18 -12.78 -11.69 11.07
N GLU A 19 -12.40 -11.23 9.87
CA GLU A 19 -11.43 -10.14 9.69
C GLU A 19 -11.97 -8.81 10.25
N GLY A 20 -13.27 -8.53 10.08
CA GLY A 20 -13.91 -7.38 10.71
C GLY A 20 -13.92 -7.44 12.24
N ASN A 21 -14.14 -8.62 12.83
CA ASN A 21 -14.06 -8.81 14.28
C ASN A 21 -12.63 -8.65 14.81
N ASP A 22 -11.65 -9.21 14.11
CA ASP A 22 -10.24 -9.12 14.50
C ASP A 22 -9.80 -7.65 14.47
N LEU A 23 -10.12 -6.91 13.41
CA LEU A 23 -9.84 -5.48 13.29
C LEU A 23 -10.53 -4.66 14.41
N TYR A 24 -11.79 -4.96 14.73
CA TYR A 24 -12.48 -4.26 15.81
C TYR A 24 -11.77 -4.42 17.15
N ASN A 25 -11.38 -5.65 17.50
CA ASN A 25 -10.67 -5.93 18.74
C ASN A 25 -9.27 -5.30 18.76
N GLU A 26 -8.54 -5.34 17.64
CA GLU A 26 -7.24 -4.67 17.50
C GLU A 26 -7.35 -3.15 17.69
N MET A 27 -8.41 -2.52 17.15
CA MET A 27 -8.66 -1.09 17.33
C MET A 27 -8.99 -0.72 18.78
N ILE A 28 -9.58 -1.66 19.55
CA ILE A 28 -9.83 -1.48 20.98
C ILE A 28 -8.52 -1.63 21.76
N GLU A 29 -7.74 -2.67 21.49
CA GLU A 29 -6.46 -2.94 22.17
C GLU A 29 -5.42 -1.86 21.92
N SER A 30 -5.40 -1.29 20.71
CA SER A 30 -4.54 -0.16 20.35
C SER A 30 -5.04 1.19 20.87
N GLY A 31 -6.22 1.24 21.49
CA GLY A 31 -6.83 2.45 22.05
C GLY A 31 -7.37 3.44 21.01
N VAL A 32 -7.50 3.03 19.74
CA VAL A 32 -8.15 3.82 18.68
C VAL A 32 -9.66 3.90 18.92
N ILE A 33 -10.25 2.80 19.41
CA ILE A 33 -11.62 2.73 19.92
C ILE A 33 -11.53 2.65 21.45
N ASN A 34 -12.08 3.66 22.11
CA ASN A 34 -12.18 3.66 23.57
C ASN A 34 -13.58 3.19 23.98
N LYS A 35 -13.67 2.00 24.60
CA LYS A 35 -14.95 1.42 25.05
C LYS A 35 -15.57 2.17 26.22
N ASP A 36 -14.76 2.82 27.04
CA ASP A 36 -15.21 3.53 28.23
C ASP A 36 -15.69 4.95 27.89
N ASP A 37 -15.08 5.58 26.89
CA ASP A 37 -15.53 6.86 26.31
C ASP A 37 -15.54 6.82 24.78
N LEU A 38 -16.72 6.56 24.22
CA LEU A 38 -16.91 6.50 22.77
C LEU A 38 -16.60 7.83 22.08
N ASN A 39 -16.71 8.98 22.76
CA ASN A 39 -16.41 10.28 22.15
C ASN A 39 -14.90 10.49 21.96
N ALA A 40 -14.08 9.78 22.71
CA ALA A 40 -12.62 9.78 22.55
C ALA A 40 -12.14 8.89 21.40
N SER A 41 -13.04 8.08 20.81
CA SER A 41 -12.71 7.18 19.70
C SER A 41 -12.42 7.97 18.42
N LYS A 42 -11.43 7.52 17.66
CA LYS A 42 -10.94 8.23 16.45
C LYS A 42 -11.32 7.55 15.13
N ILE A 43 -12.09 6.47 15.19
CA ILE A 43 -12.48 5.69 14.02
C ILE A 43 -13.98 5.37 14.01
N ALA A 44 -14.60 5.47 12.83
CA ALA A 44 -15.92 4.93 12.56
C ALA A 44 -15.79 3.68 11.68
N LEU A 45 -16.45 2.58 12.07
CA LEU A 45 -16.45 1.32 11.32
C LEU A 45 -17.83 1.12 10.67
N VAL A 46 -17.85 0.90 9.36
CA VAL A 46 -19.06 0.64 8.57
C VAL A 46 -18.86 -0.69 7.84
N TYR A 47 -19.57 -1.73 8.27
CA TYR A 47 -19.44 -3.07 7.71
C TYR A 47 -20.65 -3.47 6.86
N GLY A 48 -20.37 -4.11 5.73
CA GLY A 48 -21.33 -4.76 4.86
C GLY A 48 -20.69 -6.05 4.38
N GLN A 49 -20.83 -7.11 5.19
CA GLN A 49 -20.01 -8.31 5.09
C GLN A 49 -20.40 -9.21 3.91
N MET A 50 -19.58 -10.23 3.62
CA MET A 50 -19.84 -11.18 2.52
C MET A 50 -21.18 -11.92 2.61
N ASN A 51 -21.70 -12.13 3.81
CA ASN A 51 -22.99 -12.79 4.05
C ASN A 51 -24.20 -11.88 3.75
N GLU A 52 -23.98 -10.59 3.49
CA GLU A 52 -25.03 -9.65 3.15
C GLU A 52 -25.42 -9.68 1.66
N PRO A 53 -26.69 -9.36 1.34
CA PRO A 53 -27.15 -9.33 -0.04
C PRO A 53 -26.35 -8.31 -0.87
N PRO A 54 -26.23 -8.54 -2.19
CA PRO A 54 -25.42 -7.67 -3.05
C PRO A 54 -25.86 -6.21 -3.04
N GLY A 55 -27.15 -5.93 -2.82
CA GLY A 55 -27.64 -4.55 -2.65
C GLY A 55 -27.00 -3.81 -1.46
N ALA A 56 -26.80 -4.49 -0.32
CA ALA A 56 -26.16 -3.90 0.85
C ALA A 56 -24.65 -3.70 0.61
N ARG A 57 -23.97 -4.70 0.05
CA ARG A 57 -22.55 -4.61 -0.32
C ARG A 57 -22.28 -3.50 -1.33
N MET A 58 -23.16 -3.28 -2.30
CA MET A 58 -23.05 -2.19 -3.28
C MET A 58 -23.31 -0.79 -2.68
N ARG A 59 -23.77 -0.68 -1.43
CA ARG A 59 -24.11 0.61 -0.78
C ARG A 59 -23.26 0.94 0.43
N VAL A 60 -22.66 -0.05 1.08
CA VAL A 60 -21.86 0.16 2.28
C VAL A 60 -20.68 1.12 2.06
N GLY A 61 -19.98 1.04 0.92
CA GLY A 61 -18.90 1.98 0.58
C GLY A 61 -19.39 3.43 0.49
N LEU A 62 -20.60 3.66 -0.03
CA LEU A 62 -21.22 4.98 -0.08
C LEU A 62 -21.63 5.46 1.32
N ALA A 63 -22.10 4.57 2.19
CA ALA A 63 -22.44 4.92 3.57
C ALA A 63 -21.21 5.34 4.37
N ALA A 64 -20.09 4.62 4.22
CA ALA A 64 -18.80 5.01 4.80
C ALA A 64 -18.34 6.37 4.26
N LEU A 65 -18.46 6.58 2.94
CA LEU A 65 -18.10 7.85 2.32
C LEU A 65 -18.95 9.01 2.84
N THR A 66 -20.25 8.84 3.02
CA THR A 66 -21.12 9.90 3.58
C THR A 66 -20.68 10.32 4.98
N MET A 67 -20.22 9.39 5.82
CA MET A 67 -19.65 9.73 7.13
C MET A 67 -18.33 10.51 6.99
N ALA A 68 -17.47 10.10 6.06
CA ALA A 68 -16.22 10.81 5.78
C ALA A 68 -16.46 12.23 5.23
N GLU A 69 -17.44 12.40 4.33
CA GLU A 69 -17.84 13.70 3.80
C GLU A 69 -18.39 14.63 4.88
N TYR A 70 -19.13 14.10 5.87
CA TYR A 70 -19.56 14.92 7.00
C TYR A 70 -18.36 15.50 7.76
N PHE A 71 -17.34 14.68 8.02
CA PHE A 71 -16.13 15.15 8.69
C PHE A 71 -15.32 16.13 7.83
N ARG A 72 -15.30 15.94 6.51
CA ARG A 72 -14.67 16.87 5.56
C ARG A 72 -15.40 18.22 5.48
N ASP A 73 -16.71 18.19 5.22
CA ASP A 73 -17.47 19.38 4.81
C ASP A 73 -18.07 20.15 6.00
N VAL A 74 -18.52 19.44 7.04
CA VAL A 74 -19.14 20.05 8.23
C VAL A 74 -18.12 20.25 9.33
N SER A 75 -17.35 19.21 9.67
CA SER A 75 -16.34 19.31 10.73
C SER A 75 -15.04 19.95 10.28
N LYS A 76 -14.82 20.11 8.96
CA LYS A 76 -13.63 20.75 8.36
C LYS A 76 -12.31 20.12 8.80
N GLN A 77 -12.28 18.79 8.78
CA GLN A 77 -11.14 17.99 9.21
C GLN A 77 -10.58 17.15 8.08
N ASP A 78 -9.31 16.78 8.22
CA ASP A 78 -8.68 15.78 7.36
C ASP A 78 -9.12 14.38 7.79
N VAL A 79 -9.60 13.60 6.84
CA VAL A 79 -10.20 12.29 7.06
C VAL A 79 -9.39 11.22 6.34
N LEU A 80 -9.05 10.15 7.05
CA LEU A 80 -8.54 8.93 6.43
C LEU A 80 -9.70 7.99 6.14
N LEU A 81 -9.97 7.71 4.87
CA LEU A 81 -10.99 6.76 4.45
C LEU A 81 -10.35 5.44 4.02
N PHE A 82 -10.68 4.35 4.69
CA PHE A 82 -10.25 3.01 4.31
C PHE A 82 -11.41 2.29 3.63
N ILE A 83 -11.22 1.83 2.39
CA ILE A 83 -12.22 0.98 1.71
C ILE A 83 -11.59 -0.39 1.45
N ASP A 84 -12.08 -1.39 2.16
CA ASP A 84 -11.67 -2.77 2.00
C ASP A 84 -12.92 -3.61 1.73
N ASN A 85 -13.20 -4.10 0.53
CA ASN A 85 -12.41 -4.02 -0.70
C ASN A 85 -13.22 -3.38 -1.84
N ILE A 86 -12.63 -2.43 -2.58
CA ILE A 86 -13.35 -1.71 -3.64
C ILE A 86 -13.78 -2.63 -4.79
N PHE A 87 -13.05 -3.72 -5.04
CA PHE A 87 -13.47 -4.72 -6.01
C PHE A 87 -14.81 -5.38 -5.62
N ARG A 88 -15.07 -5.57 -4.32
CA ARG A 88 -16.34 -6.15 -3.85
C ARG A 88 -17.53 -5.22 -4.07
N PHE A 89 -17.31 -3.90 -4.12
CA PHE A 89 -18.33 -2.94 -4.57
C PHE A 89 -18.70 -3.18 -6.03
N VAL A 90 -17.70 -3.35 -6.90
CA VAL A 90 -17.90 -3.65 -8.33
C VAL A 90 -18.61 -4.99 -8.51
N GLN A 91 -18.14 -6.03 -7.83
CA GLN A 91 -18.72 -7.38 -7.87
C GLN A 91 -20.20 -7.36 -7.45
N ALA A 92 -20.52 -6.68 -6.34
CA ALA A 92 -21.89 -6.52 -5.89
C ALA A 92 -22.75 -5.75 -6.92
N GLY A 93 -22.18 -4.75 -7.59
CA GLY A 93 -22.84 -4.04 -8.69
C GLY A 93 -23.17 -4.95 -9.89
N SER A 94 -22.27 -5.86 -10.25
CA SER A 94 -22.52 -6.86 -11.29
C SER A 94 -23.65 -7.82 -10.91
N GLU A 95 -23.67 -8.30 -9.67
CA GLU A 95 -24.74 -9.16 -9.15
C GLU A 95 -26.10 -8.45 -9.17
N VAL A 96 -26.17 -7.20 -8.71
CA VAL A 96 -27.41 -6.39 -8.75
C VAL A 96 -27.86 -6.14 -10.18
N SER A 97 -26.92 -5.82 -11.09
CA SER A 97 -27.24 -5.58 -12.51
C SER A 97 -27.83 -6.81 -13.19
N ALA A 98 -27.30 -7.99 -12.89
CA ALA A 98 -27.84 -9.26 -13.38
C ALA A 98 -29.26 -9.51 -12.87
N LEU A 99 -29.53 -9.26 -11.58
CA LEU A 99 -30.87 -9.38 -10.99
C LEU A 99 -31.88 -8.39 -11.58
N LEU A 100 -31.42 -7.21 -12.02
CA LEU A 100 -32.25 -6.22 -12.71
C LEU A 100 -32.51 -6.56 -14.19
N GLY A 101 -31.96 -7.66 -14.71
CA GLY A 101 -32.15 -8.09 -16.09
C GLY A 101 -31.42 -7.22 -17.12
N ARG A 102 -30.39 -6.47 -16.70
CA ARG A 102 -29.54 -5.69 -17.61
C ARG A 102 -28.62 -6.63 -18.37
N MET A 103 -28.40 -6.37 -19.66
CA MET A 103 -27.42 -7.13 -20.43
C MET A 103 -26.01 -6.90 -19.87
N PRO A 104 -25.21 -7.96 -19.63
CA PRO A 104 -23.84 -7.82 -19.16
C PRO A 104 -22.94 -7.21 -20.24
N SER A 105 -21.90 -6.50 -19.80
CA SER A 105 -20.84 -5.95 -20.63
C SER A 105 -19.63 -6.90 -20.69
N ALA A 106 -18.47 -6.38 -21.07
CA ALA A 106 -17.21 -7.11 -21.11
C ALA A 106 -16.96 -7.90 -19.81
N VAL A 107 -16.53 -9.16 -19.96
CA VAL A 107 -16.17 -10.06 -18.85
C VAL A 107 -17.31 -10.31 -17.84
N GLY A 108 -18.56 -9.93 -18.16
CA GLY A 108 -19.72 -10.15 -17.29
C GLY A 108 -20.04 -9.01 -16.33
N TYR A 109 -19.32 -7.89 -16.38
CA TYR A 109 -19.59 -6.72 -15.53
C TYR A 109 -20.86 -5.97 -15.94
N GLN A 110 -21.38 -5.14 -15.02
CA GLN A 110 -22.51 -4.27 -15.30
C GLN A 110 -22.17 -3.23 -16.40
N PRO A 111 -23.12 -2.87 -17.29
CA PRO A 111 -22.88 -1.84 -18.30
C PRO A 111 -22.65 -0.44 -17.70
N THR A 112 -23.01 -0.24 -16.44
CA THR A 112 -22.83 1.01 -15.67
C THR A 112 -21.52 1.06 -14.88
N LEU A 113 -20.59 0.12 -15.10
CA LEU A 113 -19.37 -0.03 -14.29
C LEU A 113 -18.63 1.29 -14.08
N ALA A 114 -18.31 1.98 -15.17
CA ALA A 114 -17.57 3.25 -15.11
C ALA A 114 -18.35 4.34 -14.37
N THR A 115 -19.66 4.45 -14.59
CA THR A 115 -20.51 5.44 -13.91
C THR A 115 -20.64 5.14 -12.42
N ASP A 116 -20.81 3.87 -12.03
CA ASP A 116 -20.98 3.46 -10.64
C ASP A 116 -19.70 3.66 -9.84
N VAL A 117 -18.54 3.31 -10.43
CA VAL A 117 -17.22 3.54 -9.82
C VAL A 117 -16.93 5.05 -9.75
N GLY A 118 -17.13 5.79 -10.84
CA GLY A 118 -16.90 7.24 -10.86
C GLY A 118 -17.76 7.99 -9.85
N ALA A 119 -19.03 7.61 -9.69
CA ALA A 119 -19.92 8.24 -8.71
C ALA A 119 -19.45 8.07 -7.25
N LEU A 120 -18.71 6.99 -6.95
CA LEU A 120 -18.09 6.76 -5.65
C LEU A 120 -16.73 7.49 -5.56
N GLN A 121 -15.86 7.32 -6.56
CA GLN A 121 -14.49 7.82 -6.53
C GLN A 121 -14.40 9.34 -6.60
N GLU A 122 -15.20 10.01 -7.43
CA GLU A 122 -15.14 11.48 -7.60
C GLU A 122 -15.56 12.24 -6.33
N ARG A 123 -16.29 11.60 -5.42
CA ARG A 123 -16.63 12.16 -4.11
C ARG A 123 -15.48 12.07 -3.11
N ILE A 124 -14.55 11.14 -3.33
CA ILE A 124 -13.34 10.97 -2.55
C ILE A 124 -12.31 11.98 -3.07
N THR A 125 -12.37 13.19 -2.53
CA THR A 125 -11.47 14.26 -2.94
C THR A 125 -11.27 15.27 -1.82
N SER A 126 -10.24 16.10 -1.98
CA SER A 126 -9.96 17.25 -1.13
C SER A 126 -10.72 18.47 -1.63
N THR A 127 -11.40 19.17 -0.73
CA THR A 127 -12.14 20.39 -1.02
C THR A 127 -11.46 21.59 -0.36
N THR A 128 -12.05 22.78 -0.48
CA THR A 128 -11.58 23.98 0.24
C THR A 128 -11.86 23.92 1.75
N GLU A 129 -12.75 23.03 2.19
CA GLU A 129 -13.20 22.93 3.58
C GLU A 129 -12.46 21.83 4.37
N GLY A 130 -11.91 20.83 3.68
CA GLY A 130 -11.16 19.73 4.30
C GLY A 130 -10.68 18.72 3.27
N SER A 131 -10.01 17.65 3.72
CA SER A 131 -9.49 16.60 2.83
C SER A 131 -10.00 15.21 3.19
N ILE A 132 -10.18 14.37 2.17
CA ILE A 132 -10.32 12.92 2.34
C ILE A 132 -9.13 12.27 1.65
N THR A 133 -8.28 11.59 2.41
CA THR A 133 -7.25 10.72 1.88
C THR A 133 -7.75 9.29 1.96
N SER A 134 -8.02 8.66 0.81
CA SER A 134 -8.49 7.28 0.79
C SER A 134 -7.37 6.27 0.57
N ILE A 135 -7.40 5.18 1.34
CA ILE A 135 -6.60 3.98 1.12
C ILE A 135 -7.57 2.86 0.77
N GLN A 136 -7.48 2.35 -0.45
CA GLN A 136 -8.44 1.40 -0.98
C GLN A 136 -7.73 0.10 -1.34
N ALA A 137 -8.21 -1.01 -0.80
CA ALA A 137 -7.74 -2.33 -1.22
C ALA A 137 -8.42 -2.70 -2.53
N VAL A 138 -7.63 -2.97 -3.57
CA VAL A 138 -8.11 -3.41 -4.88
C VAL A 138 -7.70 -4.86 -5.08
N TYR A 139 -8.67 -5.78 -5.03
CA TYR A 139 -8.42 -7.15 -5.42
C TYR A 139 -8.35 -7.25 -6.96
N VAL A 140 -7.24 -7.77 -7.49
CA VAL A 140 -7.05 -8.02 -8.93
C VAL A 140 -7.44 -9.48 -9.23
N PRO A 141 -8.53 -9.73 -9.97
CA PRO A 141 -8.93 -11.10 -10.31
C PRO A 141 -7.86 -11.79 -11.16
N ALA A 142 -7.46 -12.99 -10.74
CA ALA A 142 -6.51 -13.84 -11.49
C ALA A 142 -5.19 -13.15 -11.87
N ASP A 143 -4.76 -12.14 -11.11
CA ASP A 143 -3.58 -11.30 -11.40
C ASP A 143 -3.63 -10.57 -12.76
N ASP A 144 -4.82 -10.39 -13.34
CA ASP A 144 -5.03 -9.69 -14.61
C ASP A 144 -5.37 -8.21 -14.38
N LEU A 145 -4.36 -7.35 -14.54
CA LEU A 145 -4.51 -5.88 -14.47
C LEU A 145 -5.34 -5.30 -15.62
N THR A 146 -5.60 -6.08 -16.67
CA THR A 146 -6.40 -5.66 -17.83
C THR A 146 -7.89 -5.93 -17.65
N ASP A 147 -8.28 -6.59 -16.56
CA ASP A 147 -9.69 -6.76 -16.21
C ASP A 147 -10.38 -5.38 -16.08
N PRO A 148 -11.62 -5.22 -16.59
CA PRO A 148 -12.31 -3.93 -16.56
C PRO A 148 -12.47 -3.30 -15.17
N ALA A 149 -12.60 -4.10 -14.10
CA ALA A 149 -12.79 -3.59 -12.75
C ALA A 149 -11.54 -2.87 -12.19
N PRO A 150 -10.35 -3.50 -12.11
CA PRO A 150 -9.13 -2.80 -11.71
C PRO A 150 -8.78 -1.69 -12.70
N ALA A 151 -8.91 -1.91 -14.02
CA ALA A 151 -8.58 -0.89 -15.02
C ALA A 151 -9.40 0.40 -14.85
N THR A 152 -10.71 0.28 -14.59
CA THR A 152 -11.59 1.43 -14.32
C THR A 152 -11.24 2.08 -12.98
N THR A 153 -10.92 1.29 -11.96
CA THR A 153 -10.59 1.81 -10.62
C THR A 153 -9.28 2.58 -10.65
N PHE A 154 -8.24 2.08 -11.33
CA PHE A 154 -6.93 2.71 -11.42
C PHE A 154 -6.97 4.09 -12.07
N ALA A 155 -7.92 4.34 -12.98
CA ALA A 155 -8.08 5.65 -13.61
C ALA A 155 -8.43 6.77 -12.61
N HIS A 156 -8.93 6.44 -11.42
CA HIS A 156 -9.29 7.40 -10.37
C HIS A 156 -8.27 7.47 -9.22
N LEU A 157 -7.19 6.68 -9.23
CA LEU A 157 -6.22 6.65 -8.14
C LEU A 157 -5.01 7.54 -8.45
N ASP A 158 -4.67 8.44 -7.51
CA ASP A 158 -3.48 9.30 -7.61
C ASP A 158 -2.17 8.53 -7.42
N GLY A 159 -2.22 7.34 -6.82
CA GLY A 159 -1.08 6.47 -6.63
C GLY A 159 -1.51 5.02 -6.44
N THR A 160 -0.68 4.11 -6.92
CA THR A 160 -0.90 2.67 -6.87
C THR A 160 0.25 2.01 -6.13
N THR A 161 -0.07 1.22 -5.10
CA THR A 161 0.90 0.38 -4.39
C THR A 161 0.59 -1.07 -4.71
N VAL A 162 1.42 -1.69 -5.54
CA VAL A 162 1.24 -3.06 -6.01
C VAL A 162 1.95 -4.01 -5.06
N LEU A 163 1.25 -5.04 -4.58
CA LEU A 163 1.83 -6.07 -3.71
C LEU A 163 2.18 -7.32 -4.53
N SER A 164 3.47 -7.69 -4.55
CA SER A 164 3.98 -8.81 -5.35
C SER A 164 4.17 -10.07 -4.51
N ARG A 165 3.60 -11.19 -4.97
CA ARG A 165 3.83 -12.51 -4.35
C ARG A 165 5.30 -12.94 -4.41
N GLY A 166 6.02 -12.53 -5.45
CA GLY A 166 7.44 -12.86 -5.61
C GLY A 166 8.30 -12.27 -4.49
N LEU A 167 8.03 -11.01 -4.11
CA LEU A 167 8.72 -10.35 -3.00
C LEU A 167 8.34 -10.96 -1.65
N ALA A 168 7.06 -11.28 -1.45
CA ALA A 168 6.59 -11.95 -0.23
C ALA A 168 7.26 -13.33 -0.05
N ALA A 169 7.41 -14.11 -1.13
CA ALA A 169 8.09 -15.40 -1.11
C ALA A 169 9.59 -15.30 -0.75
N LYS A 170 10.24 -14.16 -1.05
CA LYS A 170 11.61 -13.84 -0.61
C LYS A 170 11.70 -13.37 0.85
N GLY A 171 10.56 -13.28 1.56
CA GLY A 171 10.48 -12.78 2.93
C GLY A 171 10.54 -11.26 3.05
N ILE A 172 10.37 -10.51 1.96
CA ILE A 172 10.44 -9.05 1.97
C ILE A 172 9.06 -8.49 2.33
N TYR A 173 8.98 -7.83 3.49
CA TYR A 173 7.76 -7.20 3.99
C TYR A 173 8.02 -5.72 4.31
N PRO A 174 7.16 -4.78 3.87
CA PRO A 174 5.99 -5.02 3.02
C PRO A 174 6.36 -5.46 1.61
N ALA A 175 5.54 -6.32 0.99
CA ALA A 175 5.81 -6.90 -0.32
C ALA A 175 5.46 -5.94 -1.48
N VAL A 176 5.82 -4.66 -1.35
CA VAL A 176 5.53 -3.62 -2.33
C VAL A 176 6.48 -3.76 -3.51
N ASP A 177 5.94 -3.88 -4.72
CA ASP A 177 6.74 -3.88 -5.95
C ASP A 177 7.23 -2.44 -6.25
N PRO A 178 8.54 -2.17 -6.19
CA PRO A 178 9.07 -0.82 -6.37
C PRO A 178 9.06 -0.33 -7.82
N LEU A 179 8.84 -1.23 -8.79
CA LEU A 179 8.81 -0.90 -10.22
C LEU A 179 7.36 -0.75 -10.72
N ASP A 180 6.45 -1.59 -10.25
CA ASP A 180 5.04 -1.55 -10.66
C ASP A 180 4.20 -0.56 -9.84
N SER A 181 4.69 -0.13 -8.67
CA SER A 181 4.03 0.92 -7.87
C SER A 181 4.32 2.32 -8.40
N THR A 182 3.30 3.18 -8.44
CA THR A 182 3.40 4.50 -9.05
C THR A 182 2.72 5.57 -8.19
N SER A 183 3.10 6.83 -8.37
CA SER A 183 2.41 7.96 -7.76
C SER A 183 2.52 9.19 -8.66
N THR A 184 1.43 9.91 -8.83
CA THR A 184 1.39 11.22 -9.50
C THR A 184 2.19 12.28 -8.76
N MET A 185 2.37 12.12 -7.43
CA MET A 185 3.14 13.03 -6.58
C MET A 185 4.65 12.91 -6.78
N LEU A 186 5.15 11.85 -7.43
CA LEU A 186 6.58 11.66 -7.66
C LEU A 186 7.07 12.53 -8.83
N GLN A 187 7.10 13.85 -8.58
CA GLN A 187 7.55 14.88 -9.50
C GLN A 187 8.49 15.85 -8.78
N PRO A 188 9.56 16.36 -9.45
CA PRO A 188 10.51 17.29 -8.83
C PRO A 188 9.83 18.52 -8.20
N ASP A 189 8.81 19.06 -8.86
CA ASP A 189 8.09 20.26 -8.41
C ASP A 189 7.29 20.04 -7.11
N ILE A 190 6.98 18.79 -6.77
CA ILE A 190 6.19 18.42 -5.58
C ILE A 190 7.10 17.93 -4.46
N VAL A 191 7.99 16.97 -4.75
CA VAL A 191 8.81 16.30 -3.72
C VAL A 191 10.23 16.87 -3.60
N GLY A 192 10.63 17.77 -4.49
CA GLY A 192 11.99 18.29 -4.60
C GLY A 192 12.93 17.38 -5.39
N ASP A 193 13.99 17.97 -5.93
CA ASP A 193 14.98 17.28 -6.77
C ASP A 193 15.69 16.14 -6.03
N ASP A 194 15.98 16.35 -4.74
CA ASP A 194 16.70 15.39 -3.92
C ASP A 194 15.94 14.09 -3.71
N HIS A 195 14.64 14.18 -3.39
CA HIS A 195 13.78 13.02 -3.23
C HIS A 195 13.55 12.36 -4.59
N TYR A 196 13.19 13.14 -5.61
CA TYR A 196 12.91 12.64 -6.95
C TYR A 196 14.12 11.90 -7.54
N GLY A 197 15.31 12.50 -7.49
CA GLY A 197 16.54 11.91 -8.01
C GLY A 197 16.90 10.61 -7.31
N THR A 198 16.74 10.55 -5.99
CA THR A 198 16.99 9.33 -5.20
C THR A 198 16.03 8.21 -5.59
N ALA A 199 14.73 8.51 -5.67
CA ALA A 199 13.71 7.53 -6.05
C ALA A 199 13.93 6.99 -7.48
N ARG A 200 14.24 7.86 -8.44
CA ARG A 200 14.54 7.46 -9.82
C ARG A 200 15.81 6.62 -9.93
N ALA A 201 16.84 6.95 -9.17
CA ALA A 201 18.07 6.16 -9.11
C ALA A 201 17.80 4.75 -8.55
N VAL A 202 17.03 4.64 -7.45
CA VAL A 202 16.59 3.35 -6.90
C VAL A 202 15.85 2.52 -7.94
N GLN A 203 14.87 3.11 -8.63
CA GLN A 203 14.11 2.43 -9.69
C GLN A 203 15.02 1.97 -10.84
N SER A 204 15.93 2.83 -11.30
CA SER A 204 16.87 2.49 -12.37
C SER A 204 17.81 1.34 -11.99
N THR A 205 18.32 1.32 -10.75
CA THR A 205 19.17 0.24 -10.25
C THR A 205 18.42 -1.08 -10.16
N LEU A 206 17.17 -1.06 -9.67
CA LEU A 206 16.33 -2.25 -9.58
C LEU A 206 15.87 -2.76 -10.95
N GLN A 207 15.58 -1.86 -11.89
CA GLN A 207 15.23 -2.22 -13.27
C GLN A 207 16.42 -2.92 -13.95
N ARG A 208 17.63 -2.36 -13.82
CA ARG A 208 18.85 -2.97 -14.36
C ARG A 208 19.10 -4.34 -13.71
N TYR A 209 18.87 -4.46 -12.40
CA TYR A 209 18.98 -5.75 -11.71
C TYR A 209 18.01 -6.80 -12.27
N LYS A 210 16.76 -6.42 -12.57
CA LYS A 210 15.77 -7.31 -13.18
C LYS A 210 16.22 -7.81 -14.56
N GLU A 211 16.80 -6.95 -15.39
CA GLU A 211 17.38 -7.35 -16.70
C GLU A 211 18.55 -8.33 -16.54
N LEU A 212 19.39 -8.12 -15.53
CA LEU A 212 20.53 -8.98 -15.25
C LEU A 212 20.13 -10.33 -14.63
N GLN A 213 18.97 -10.44 -13.98
CA GLN A 213 18.52 -11.69 -13.36
C GLN A 213 18.39 -12.84 -14.37
N ASP A 214 17.87 -12.58 -15.57
CA ASP A 214 17.74 -13.60 -16.62
C ASP A 214 19.11 -14.09 -17.09
N ILE A 215 20.07 -13.17 -17.23
CA ILE A 215 21.46 -13.48 -17.59
C ILE A 215 22.11 -14.31 -16.48
N ILE A 216 21.97 -13.90 -15.21
CA ILE A 216 22.51 -14.60 -14.04
C ILE A 216 21.94 -16.03 -13.95
N ALA A 217 20.65 -16.21 -14.26
CA ALA A 217 20.00 -17.52 -14.21
C ALA A 217 20.55 -18.50 -15.26
N ILE A 218 21.05 -17.99 -16.40
CA ILE A 218 21.57 -18.82 -17.51
C ILE A 218 23.09 -19.01 -17.42
N LEU A 219 23.84 -17.93 -17.24
CA LEU A 219 25.29 -17.90 -17.33
C LEU A 219 25.99 -17.95 -15.95
N GLY A 220 25.28 -17.58 -14.88
CA GLY A 220 25.86 -17.42 -13.55
C GLY A 220 26.36 -15.99 -13.29
N LEU A 221 26.60 -15.68 -12.01
CA LEU A 221 26.98 -14.34 -11.57
C LEU A 221 28.43 -13.97 -11.95
N ASP A 222 29.28 -14.97 -12.16
CA ASP A 222 30.69 -14.79 -12.50
C ASP A 222 30.91 -14.37 -13.97
N GLU A 223 29.90 -14.48 -14.82
CA GLU A 223 30.00 -14.05 -16.22
C GLU A 223 29.66 -12.57 -16.43
N LEU A 224 29.22 -11.88 -15.36
CA LEU A 224 28.94 -10.45 -15.39
C LEU A 224 30.22 -9.62 -15.31
N SER A 225 30.19 -8.45 -15.97
CA SER A 225 31.20 -7.40 -15.82
C SER A 225 31.32 -6.94 -14.36
N GLU A 226 32.47 -6.39 -13.95
CA GLU A 226 32.64 -5.89 -12.58
C GLU A 226 31.61 -4.80 -12.22
N ASP A 227 31.27 -3.93 -13.18
CA ASP A 227 30.25 -2.89 -13.03
C ASP A 227 28.85 -3.50 -12.83
N ASP A 228 28.47 -4.51 -13.64
CA ASP A 228 27.17 -5.17 -13.49
C ASP A 228 27.09 -5.96 -12.17
N ARG A 229 28.18 -6.59 -11.71
CA ARG A 229 28.24 -7.25 -10.39
C ARG A 229 28.02 -6.25 -9.26
N LEU A 230 28.61 -5.06 -9.36
CA LEU A 230 28.44 -3.99 -8.37
C LEU A 230 26.99 -3.47 -8.36
N ILE A 231 26.36 -3.31 -9.53
CA ILE A 231 24.93 -2.97 -9.64
C ILE A 231 24.06 -4.05 -8.96
N VAL A 232 24.33 -5.33 -9.22
CA VAL A 232 23.60 -6.45 -8.60
C VAL A 232 23.74 -6.44 -7.09
N ALA A 233 24.96 -6.21 -6.57
CA ALA A 233 25.22 -6.14 -5.14
C ALA A 233 24.44 -4.98 -4.48
N ARG A 234 24.44 -3.79 -5.08
CA ARG A 234 23.68 -2.64 -4.59
C ARG A 234 22.18 -2.86 -4.69
N ALA A 235 21.68 -3.38 -5.82
CA ALA A 235 20.28 -3.69 -6.00
C ALA A 235 19.74 -4.66 -4.95
N ARG A 236 20.50 -5.72 -4.62
CA ARG A 236 20.10 -6.64 -3.55
C ARG A 236 20.01 -5.98 -2.18
N LYS A 237 20.95 -5.08 -1.85
CA LYS A 237 20.89 -4.29 -0.62
C LYS A 237 19.68 -3.38 -0.59
N ILE A 238 19.38 -2.69 -1.70
CA ILE A 238 18.16 -1.88 -1.86
C ILE A 238 16.91 -2.73 -1.67
N GLU A 239 16.82 -3.89 -2.34
CA GLU A 239 15.67 -4.82 -2.26
C GLU A 239 15.42 -5.26 -0.81
N ARG A 240 16.49 -5.51 -0.04
CA ARG A 240 16.39 -5.83 1.39
C ARG A 240 16.08 -4.61 2.25
N PHE A 241 16.65 -3.45 1.97
CA PHE A 241 16.44 -2.22 2.73
C PHE A 241 15.02 -1.66 2.57
N LEU A 242 14.31 -2.03 1.50
CA LEU A 242 12.88 -1.76 1.35
C LEU A 242 12.00 -2.56 2.34
N SER A 243 12.56 -3.57 3.03
CA SER A 243 11.84 -4.28 4.10
C SER A 243 11.88 -3.52 5.42
N GLN A 244 10.76 -3.51 6.14
CA GLN A 244 10.60 -2.78 7.39
C GLN A 244 9.73 -3.58 8.37
N PRO A 245 10.17 -3.73 9.64
CA PRO A 245 9.33 -4.34 10.68
C PRO A 245 8.15 -3.44 11.04
N PHE A 246 6.94 -3.98 10.94
CA PHE A 246 5.70 -3.27 11.28
C PHE A 246 5.32 -3.48 12.74
N PHE A 247 4.76 -2.44 13.38
CA PHE A 247 4.25 -2.50 14.75
C PHE A 247 3.18 -3.59 14.91
N VAL A 248 2.24 -3.67 13.96
CA VAL A 248 1.19 -4.70 13.95
C VAL A 248 1.72 -6.12 13.72
N ALA A 249 2.91 -6.24 13.12
CA ALA A 249 3.54 -7.52 12.84
C ALA A 249 4.45 -8.00 13.98
N GLU A 250 4.63 -7.23 15.05
CA GLU A 250 5.51 -7.56 16.17
C GLU A 250 5.10 -8.88 16.85
N VAL A 251 3.79 -9.15 16.95
CA VAL A 251 3.24 -10.40 17.51
C VAL A 251 3.64 -11.63 16.68
N PHE A 252 3.78 -11.49 15.37
CA PHE A 252 4.11 -12.59 14.46
C PHE A 252 5.62 -12.72 14.22
N THR A 253 6.35 -11.60 14.20
CA THR A 253 7.76 -11.55 13.82
C THR A 253 8.71 -11.52 15.03
N GLY A 254 8.21 -11.16 16.22
CA GLY A 254 9.00 -10.94 17.43
C GLY A 254 9.98 -9.77 17.35
N SER A 255 9.93 -8.99 16.27
CA SER A 255 10.81 -7.83 16.05
C SER A 255 10.02 -6.54 16.29
N PRO A 256 10.56 -5.58 17.07
CA PRO A 256 9.84 -4.36 17.38
C PRO A 256 9.62 -3.53 16.12
N GLY A 257 8.39 -3.03 15.96
CA GLY A 257 8.03 -2.16 14.85
C GLY A 257 8.89 -0.89 14.78
N LYS A 258 9.12 -0.40 13.56
CA LYS A 258 9.90 0.81 13.31
C LYS A 258 9.10 1.82 12.53
N TYR A 259 9.26 3.10 12.86
CA TYR A 259 8.78 4.22 12.07
C TYR A 259 10.00 4.97 11.54
N VAL A 260 10.10 5.14 10.23
CA VAL A 260 11.24 5.78 9.56
C VAL A 260 10.80 7.13 9.01
N LYS A 261 11.57 8.18 9.31
CA LYS A 261 11.29 9.54 8.82
C LYS A 261 11.72 9.66 7.36
N LEU A 262 11.06 10.54 6.61
CA LEU A 262 11.36 10.78 5.20
C LEU A 262 12.83 11.15 4.95
N ASP A 263 13.39 12.06 5.76
CA ASP A 263 14.78 12.50 5.61
C ASP A 263 15.77 11.34 5.82
N ASP A 264 15.49 10.45 6.79
CA ASP A 264 16.30 9.28 7.08
C ASP A 264 16.21 8.25 5.93
N THR A 265 15.03 8.10 5.33
CA THR A 265 14.81 7.25 4.16
C THR A 265 15.63 7.73 2.98
N ILE A 266 15.53 9.01 2.60
CA ILE A 266 16.25 9.58 1.46
C ILE A 266 17.77 9.46 1.69
N LYS A 267 18.24 9.83 2.89
CA LYS A 267 19.66 9.71 3.25
C LYS A 267 20.15 8.26 3.15
N GLY A 268 19.39 7.30 3.69
CA GLY A 268 19.75 5.88 3.66
C GLY A 268 19.90 5.34 2.24
N PHE A 269 18.94 5.62 1.36
CA PHE A 269 19.03 5.20 -0.04
C PHE A 269 20.16 5.91 -0.80
N LYS A 270 20.42 7.20 -0.55
CA LYS A 270 21.55 7.92 -1.15
C LYS A 270 22.90 7.28 -0.79
N GLN A 271 23.11 6.87 0.47
CA GLN A 271 24.34 6.20 0.90
C GLN A 271 24.56 4.83 0.25
N ILE A 272 23.47 4.07 0.04
CA ILE A 272 23.56 2.80 -0.68
C ILE A 272 23.88 3.05 -2.16
N LEU A 273 23.25 4.05 -2.78
CA LEU A 273 23.46 4.40 -4.19
C LEU A 273 24.86 4.98 -4.46
N SER A 274 25.40 5.78 -3.54
CA SER A 274 26.74 6.38 -3.66
C SER A 274 27.88 5.35 -3.51
N GLY A 275 27.60 4.20 -2.89
CA GLY A 275 28.57 3.13 -2.64
C GLY A 275 29.29 3.21 -1.30
N GLU A 276 28.92 4.16 -0.43
CA GLU A 276 29.50 4.29 0.92
C GLU A 276 29.34 3.02 1.77
N LEU A 277 28.35 2.18 1.43
CA LEU A 277 27.97 0.98 2.17
C LEU A 277 28.22 -0.32 1.40
N ASP A 278 29.07 -0.29 0.38
CA ASP A 278 29.35 -1.44 -0.48
C ASP A 278 30.03 -2.61 0.27
N GLU A 279 30.80 -2.32 1.31
CA GLU A 279 31.49 -3.32 2.14
C GLU A 279 30.56 -4.07 3.11
N LEU A 280 29.32 -3.61 3.29
CA LEU A 280 28.39 -4.20 4.26
C LEU A 280 27.66 -5.42 3.67
N PRO A 281 27.42 -6.47 4.48
CA PRO A 281 26.69 -7.65 4.02
C PRO A 281 25.20 -7.32 3.77
N GLU A 282 24.60 -7.95 2.76
CA GLU A 282 23.18 -7.78 2.41
C GLU A 282 22.24 -7.99 3.61
N GLN A 283 22.57 -8.95 4.49
CA GLN A 283 21.77 -9.29 5.66
C GLN A 283 21.66 -8.16 6.70
N ALA A 284 22.57 -7.19 6.65
CA ALA A 284 22.51 -6.01 7.52
C ALA A 284 21.33 -5.09 7.16
N PHE A 285 20.89 -5.10 5.89
CA PHE A 285 19.81 -4.26 5.38
C PHE A 285 18.43 -4.89 5.50
N TYR A 286 18.34 -6.15 5.94
CA TYR A 286 17.06 -6.84 6.06
C TYR A 286 16.35 -6.53 7.39
N MET A 287 15.07 -6.15 7.34
CA MET A 287 14.20 -5.87 8.50
C MET A 287 14.84 -4.88 9.49
N VAL A 288 15.19 -3.70 8.99
CA VAL A 288 15.75 -2.58 9.78
C VAL A 288 14.93 -1.31 9.53
N GLY A 289 15.01 -0.34 10.44
CA GLY A 289 14.37 0.96 10.24
C GLY A 289 15.25 1.93 9.46
N SER A 290 16.19 2.59 10.15
CA SER A 290 17.10 3.56 9.54
C SER A 290 18.42 2.93 9.10
N ILE A 291 19.20 3.70 8.35
CA ILE A 291 20.53 3.27 7.90
C ILE A 291 21.50 3.03 9.07
N ASP A 292 21.37 3.78 10.16
CA ASP A 292 22.19 3.61 11.36
C ASP A 292 21.94 2.25 12.03
N GLU A 293 20.71 1.74 11.97
CA GLU A 293 20.39 0.39 12.45
C GLU A 293 21.02 -0.69 11.55
N ALA A 294 21.09 -0.46 10.24
CA ALA A 294 21.78 -1.34 9.31
C ALA A 294 23.28 -1.40 9.63
N LEU A 295 23.92 -0.25 9.89
CA LEU A 295 25.32 -0.17 10.32
C LEU A 295 25.56 -0.95 11.62
N ALA A 296 24.74 -0.71 12.65
CA ALA A 296 24.85 -1.40 13.93
C ALA A 296 24.65 -2.92 13.80
N LYS A 297 23.77 -3.35 12.89
CA LYS A 297 23.54 -4.77 12.60
C LYS A 297 24.72 -5.39 11.85
N ALA A 298 25.34 -4.66 10.92
CA ALA A 298 26.53 -5.13 10.22
C ALA A 298 27.71 -5.35 11.18
N GLU A 299 27.93 -4.46 12.15
CA GLU A 299 28.97 -4.62 13.16
C GLU A 299 28.73 -5.85 14.05
N LYS A 300 27.47 -6.12 14.41
CA LYS A 300 27.11 -7.37 15.14
C LYS A 300 27.34 -8.64 14.32
N LEU A 301 27.16 -8.57 13.00
CA LEU A 301 27.40 -9.69 12.11
C LEU A 301 28.90 -9.96 11.89
N LYS A 302 29.73 -8.90 11.88
CA LYS A 302 31.19 -9.03 11.84
C LYS A 302 31.80 -9.54 13.14
N ALA A 303 31.16 -9.27 14.26
CA ALA A 303 31.59 -9.71 15.59
C ALA A 303 31.24 -11.18 15.91
N LYS A 304 30.50 -11.86 15.04
CA LYS A 304 30.16 -13.29 15.12
C LYS A 304 31.01 -14.10 14.17
#